data_AF-A0A950HNB0-F1
#
_entry.id   AF-A0A950HNB0-F1
#
_cell.length_a   1.000
_cell.length_b   1.000
_cell.length_c   1.000
_cell.angle_alpha   90.00
_cell.angle_beta   90.00
_cell.angle_gamma   90.00
#
_symmetry.space_group_name_H-M   'P 1'
#
loop_
_entity.id
_entity.type
_entity.pdbx_description
1 polymer ?
#
loop_
_entity_poly.entity_id
_entity_poly.type
_entity_poly.pdbx_seq_one_letter_code
_entity_poly.pdbx_strand_id
1 'polypeptide(L)'
;MQPSVKIGSDAPTGEHFQIELQKTGDSTAHIQFELWHKGHDPAALPPDSNQSFDANDIRASKDTLVCRGSIFIFHPSLTCTINDAQPPKGPLVRVVVGGAPFGNGTHEYPISAADKGKIEQFLSAAKFPPIG
;
A
#
# COMPACT_ATOMS: atom_id res chain seq x y z
N MET A 1 -13.08 2.79 -16.87
CA MET A 1 -11.86 3.24 -16.16
C MET A 1 -11.49 2.17 -15.15
N GLN A 2 -10.21 1.79 -15.08
CA GLN A 2 -9.77 0.90 -14.01
C GLN A 2 -9.61 1.72 -12.72
N PRO A 3 -10.01 1.16 -11.56
CA PRO A 3 -9.95 1.89 -10.30
C PRO A 3 -8.51 2.09 -9.85
N SER A 4 -8.21 3.29 -9.35
CA SER A 4 -6.97 3.61 -8.67
C SER A 4 -7.25 4.28 -7.32
N VAL A 5 -6.30 4.15 -6.39
CA VAL A 5 -6.28 4.89 -5.13
C VAL A 5 -4.90 5.47 -4.91
N LYS A 6 -4.87 6.69 -4.39
CA LYS A 6 -3.66 7.43 -4.10
C LYS A 6 -3.68 7.88 -2.66
N ILE A 7 -2.64 7.54 -1.93
CA ILE A 7 -2.51 7.77 -0.49
C ILE A 7 -1.23 8.57 -0.27
N GLY A 8 -1.38 9.77 0.29
CA GLY A 8 -0.26 10.57 0.78
C GLY A 8 -0.06 10.33 2.27
N SER A 9 1.18 10.31 2.74
CA SER A 9 1.52 10.16 4.14
C SER A 9 2.79 10.93 4.47
N ASP A 10 2.76 11.69 5.55
CA ASP A 10 3.94 12.39 6.08
C ASP A 10 4.52 11.59 7.26
N ALA A 11 5.80 11.28 7.21
CA ALA A 11 6.49 10.68 8.34
C ALA A 11 6.89 11.73 9.39
N PRO A 12 7.05 11.34 10.67
CA PRO A 12 7.54 12.22 11.72
C PRO A 12 8.94 12.81 11.45
N THR A 13 9.72 12.16 10.60
CA THR A 13 11.04 12.61 10.12
C THR A 13 10.94 13.83 9.19
N GLY A 14 9.74 14.14 8.70
CA GLY A 14 9.46 15.22 7.75
C GLY A 14 9.50 14.78 6.29
N GLU A 15 9.68 13.49 6.03
CA GLU A 15 9.59 12.91 4.68
C GLU A 15 8.12 12.76 4.26
N HIS A 16 7.83 13.02 2.99
CA HIS A 16 6.51 12.79 2.40
C HIS A 16 6.54 11.58 1.48
N PHE A 17 5.52 10.74 1.58
CA PHE A 17 5.35 9.52 0.82
C PHE A 17 4.03 9.56 0.08
N GLN A 18 4.03 9.10 -1.16
CA GLN A 18 2.83 8.95 -1.95
C GLN A 18 2.80 7.57 -2.58
N ILE A 19 1.72 6.84 -2.31
CA ILE A 19 1.51 5.48 -2.81
C ILE A 19 0.29 5.49 -3.70
N GLU A 20 0.45 5.07 -4.94
CA GLU A 20 -0.63 4.87 -5.88
C GLU A 20 -0.77 3.39 -6.22
N LEU A 21 -1.97 2.87 -6.08
CA LEU A 21 -2.33 1.50 -6.46
C LEU A 21 -3.37 1.58 -7.57
N GLN A 22 -3.02 1.10 -8.76
CA GLN A 22 -3.89 1.06 -9.93
C GLN A 22 -4.18 -0.38 -10.31
N LYS A 23 -5.45 -0.79 -10.33
CA LYS A 23 -5.83 -2.11 -10.84
C LYS A 23 -5.52 -2.18 -12.34
N THR A 24 -4.80 -3.21 -12.80
CA THR A 24 -4.41 -3.40 -14.21
C THR A 24 -5.11 -4.59 -14.87
N GLY A 25 -5.61 -5.53 -14.08
CA GLY A 25 -6.32 -6.72 -14.52
C GLY A 25 -7.15 -7.32 -13.38
N ASP A 26 -7.74 -8.49 -13.58
CA ASP A 26 -8.64 -9.08 -12.58
C ASP A 26 -7.96 -9.32 -11.24
N SER A 27 -6.73 -9.84 -11.26
CA SER A 27 -5.89 -10.13 -10.08
C SER A 27 -4.52 -9.44 -10.14
N THR A 28 -4.39 -8.36 -10.94
CA THR A 28 -3.13 -7.63 -11.10
C THR A 28 -3.32 -6.14 -10.84
N ALA A 29 -2.27 -5.50 -10.33
CA ALA A 29 -2.21 -4.06 -10.13
C ALA A 29 -0.79 -3.53 -10.34
N HIS A 30 -0.70 -2.27 -10.72
CA HIS A 30 0.52 -1.50 -10.70
C HIS A 30 0.60 -0.69 -9.40
N ILE A 31 1.75 -0.70 -8.75
CA ILE A 31 2.01 0.06 -7.53
C ILE A 31 3.13 1.04 -7.81
N GLN A 32 2.88 2.32 -7.55
CA GLN A 32 3.85 3.39 -7.63
C GLN A 32 4.07 3.99 -6.24
N PHE A 33 5.34 4.21 -5.91
CA PHE A 33 5.81 4.77 -4.66
C PHE A 33 6.70 5.97 -4.94
N GLU A 34 6.29 7.12 -4.46
CA GLU A 34 7.01 8.38 -4.60
C GLU A 34 7.40 8.89 -3.21
N LEU A 35 8.62 9.41 -3.09
CA LEU A 35 9.20 9.92 -1.85
C LEU A 35 9.76 11.31 -2.07
N TRP A 36 9.47 12.23 -1.15
CA TRP A 36 10.11 13.53 -1.02
C TRP A 36 10.79 13.61 0.35
N HIS A 37 12.09 13.92 0.35
CA HIS A 37 12.85 14.11 1.58
C HIS A 37 12.40 15.36 2.34
N LYS A 38 12.82 15.45 3.60
CA LYS A 38 12.47 16.57 4.48
C LYS A 38 12.74 17.93 3.84
N GLY A 39 11.68 18.75 3.78
CA GLY A 39 11.73 20.11 3.26
C GLY A 39 11.47 20.23 1.75
N HIS A 40 11.28 19.11 1.05
CA HIS A 40 10.83 19.12 -0.34
C HIS A 40 9.30 19.11 -0.38
N ASP A 41 8.72 20.10 -1.05
CA ASP A 41 7.26 20.24 -1.19
C ASP A 41 6.78 19.43 -2.42
N PRO A 42 5.89 18.44 -2.25
CA PRO A 42 5.32 17.66 -3.35
C PRO A 42 4.57 18.50 -4.40
N ALA A 43 4.11 19.70 -4.04
CA ALA A 43 3.44 20.61 -4.97
C ALA A 43 4.42 21.41 -5.85
N ALA A 44 5.68 21.56 -5.41
CA ALA A 44 6.67 22.41 -6.06
C ALA A 44 7.82 21.62 -6.70
N LEU A 45 8.11 20.42 -6.21
CA LEU A 45 9.27 19.62 -6.61
C LEU A 45 8.84 18.21 -7.06
N PRO A 46 9.55 17.61 -8.03
CA PRO A 46 9.40 16.18 -8.33
C PRO A 46 9.88 15.32 -7.16
N PRO A 47 9.46 14.05 -7.07
CA PRO A 47 9.91 13.15 -6.01
C PRO A 47 11.40 12.86 -6.11
N ASP A 48 12.06 12.76 -4.96
CA ASP A 48 13.46 12.34 -4.83
C ASP A 48 13.66 10.88 -5.23
N SER A 49 12.65 10.04 -4.98
CA SER A 49 12.63 8.65 -5.42
C SER A 49 11.25 8.31 -5.97
N ASN A 50 11.22 7.70 -7.16
CA ASN A 50 10.02 7.15 -7.77
C ASN A 50 10.30 5.69 -8.13
N GLN A 51 9.62 4.77 -7.44
CA GLN A 51 9.74 3.33 -7.64
C GLN A 51 8.39 2.78 -8.03
N SER A 52 8.38 1.80 -8.93
CA SER A 52 7.15 1.10 -9.27
C SER A 52 7.37 -0.40 -9.42
N PHE A 53 6.31 -1.16 -9.16
CA PHE A 53 6.33 -2.61 -9.26
C PHE A 53 4.93 -3.14 -9.56
N ASP A 54 4.88 -4.26 -10.26
CA ASP A 54 3.64 -4.96 -10.55
C ASP A 54 3.36 -5.98 -9.45
N ALA A 55 2.11 -5.96 -8.98
CA ALA A 55 1.55 -6.91 -8.06
C ALA A 55 0.63 -7.88 -8.82
N ASN A 56 0.78 -9.16 -8.52
CA ASN A 56 0.00 -10.26 -9.10
C ASN A 56 -0.69 -11.06 -8.00
N ASP A 57 -1.58 -11.98 -8.38
CA ASP A 57 -2.37 -12.80 -7.45
C ASP A 57 -3.10 -11.98 -6.38
N ILE A 58 -3.57 -10.77 -6.73
CA ILE A 58 -4.24 -9.89 -5.78
C ILE A 58 -5.59 -10.48 -5.40
N ARG A 59 -5.80 -10.63 -4.09
CA ARG A 59 -7.06 -11.02 -3.46
C ARG A 59 -7.40 -10.04 -2.36
N ALA A 60 -8.67 -9.72 -2.20
CA ALA A 60 -9.09 -8.74 -1.19
C ALA A 60 -10.36 -9.15 -0.45
N SER A 61 -10.45 -8.69 0.79
CA SER A 61 -11.68 -8.53 1.57
C SER A 61 -11.93 -7.03 1.79
N LYS A 62 -12.89 -6.68 2.65
CA LYS A 62 -13.16 -5.28 3.03
C LYS A 62 -11.98 -4.58 3.70
N ASP A 63 -11.13 -5.33 4.38
CA ASP A 63 -10.09 -4.85 5.30
C ASP A 63 -8.72 -5.47 5.03
N THR A 64 -8.63 -6.46 4.15
CA THR A 64 -7.40 -7.20 3.89
C THR A 64 -7.14 -7.25 2.39
N LEU A 65 -5.88 -7.04 2.01
CA LEU A 65 -5.37 -7.26 0.66
C LEU A 65 -4.19 -8.20 0.74
N VAL A 66 -4.23 -9.27 -0.03
CA VAL A 66 -3.11 -10.20 -0.22
C VAL A 66 -2.64 -10.05 -1.65
N CYS A 67 -1.34 -9.91 -1.85
CA CYS A 67 -0.75 -9.89 -3.18
C CYS A 67 0.63 -10.55 -3.19
N ARG A 68 1.13 -10.82 -4.39
CA ARG A 68 2.52 -11.22 -4.62
C ARG A 68 3.21 -10.13 -5.42
N GLY A 69 4.31 -9.63 -4.89
CA GLY A 69 5.22 -8.79 -5.66
C GLY A 69 6.11 -9.66 -6.55
N SER A 70 6.54 -9.12 -7.67
CA SER A 70 7.66 -9.67 -8.45
C SER A 70 8.87 -8.77 -8.24
N ILE A 71 9.82 -9.21 -7.40
CA ILE A 71 11.10 -8.51 -7.22
C ILE A 71 12.20 -9.46 -7.70
N PHE A 72 12.70 -9.25 -8.93
CA PHE A 72 13.67 -10.13 -9.59
C PHE A 72 13.20 -11.60 -9.64
N ILE A 73 14.04 -12.57 -9.24
CA ILE A 73 13.74 -14.01 -9.21
C ILE A 73 12.93 -14.43 -7.97
N PHE A 74 12.58 -13.47 -7.10
CA PHE A 74 11.84 -13.73 -5.87
C PHE A 74 10.40 -13.24 -5.99
N HIS A 75 9.49 -14.01 -5.42
CA HIS A 75 8.06 -13.72 -5.40
C HIS A 75 7.60 -13.52 -3.96
N PRO A 76 7.99 -12.41 -3.30
CA PRO A 76 7.56 -12.16 -1.94
C PRO A 76 6.03 -12.02 -1.89
N SER A 77 5.43 -12.69 -0.91
CA SER A 77 4.03 -12.48 -0.55
C SER A 77 3.92 -11.27 0.37
N LEU A 78 2.97 -10.40 0.05
CA LEU A 78 2.61 -9.23 0.83
C LEU A 78 1.16 -9.40 1.31
N THR A 79 0.95 -9.32 2.62
CA THR A 79 -0.40 -9.28 3.20
C THR A 79 -0.56 -7.97 3.95
N CYS A 80 -1.50 -7.15 3.49
CA CYS A 80 -1.85 -5.88 4.09
C CYS A 80 -3.20 -6.03 4.80
N THR A 81 -3.26 -5.79 6.10
CA THR A 81 -4.50 -5.81 6.89
C THR A 81 -4.72 -4.45 7.53
N ILE A 82 -5.86 -3.83 7.22
CA ILE A 82 -6.35 -2.62 7.87
C ILE A 82 -6.96 -3.03 9.20
N ASN A 83 -6.39 -2.53 10.29
CA ASN A 83 -6.91 -2.76 11.63
C ASN A 83 -7.44 -1.45 12.21
N ASP A 84 -8.61 -1.54 12.83
CA ASP A 84 -9.02 -0.58 13.84
C ASP A 84 -8.17 -0.84 15.08
N ALA A 85 -7.13 -0.04 15.31
CA ALA A 85 -6.42 -0.13 16.57
C ALA A 85 -7.36 0.29 17.71
N GLN A 86 -7.24 -0.37 18.85
CA GLN A 86 -8.04 -0.01 20.02
C GLN A 86 -7.54 1.33 20.60
N PRO A 87 -8.45 2.20 21.08
CA PRO A 87 -8.07 3.45 21.75
C PRO A 87 -7.04 3.18 22.85
N PRO A 88 -5.97 4.00 22.99
CA PRO A 88 -5.77 5.32 22.36
C PRO A 88 -5.06 5.31 21.00
N LYS A 89 -4.80 4.14 20.40
CA LYS A 89 -4.08 4.06 19.11
C LYS A 89 -5.07 4.27 17.96
N GLY A 90 -4.68 5.10 16.98
CA GLY A 90 -5.43 5.31 15.74
C GLY A 90 -5.31 4.13 14.77
N PRO A 91 -6.08 4.11 13.65
CA PRO A 91 -6.08 3.01 12.71
C PRO A 91 -4.68 2.74 12.14
N LEU A 92 -4.40 1.48 11.79
CA LEU A 92 -3.12 1.07 11.25
C LEU A 92 -3.27 0.09 10.10
N VAL A 93 -2.29 0.04 9.22
CA VAL A 93 -2.10 -1.00 8.23
C VAL A 93 -0.97 -1.91 8.70
N ARG A 94 -1.28 -3.17 8.96
CA ARG A 94 -0.28 -4.20 9.20
C ARG A 94 0.14 -4.79 7.86
N VAL A 95 1.43 -4.74 7.55
CA VAL A 95 2.03 -5.36 6.37
C VAL A 95 2.88 -6.54 6.82
N VAL A 96 2.57 -7.72 6.32
CA VAL A 96 3.35 -8.93 6.51
C VAL A 96 4.06 -9.26 5.21
N VAL A 97 5.38 -9.34 5.26
CA VAL A 97 6.25 -9.73 4.14
C VAL A 97 6.73 -11.16 4.37
N GLY A 98 6.48 -12.03 3.41
CA GLY A 98 6.91 -13.43 3.42
C GLY A 98 7.63 -13.81 2.13
N GLY A 99 8.60 -14.71 2.21
CA GLY A 99 9.37 -15.18 1.04
C GLY A 99 10.34 -14.15 0.44
N ALA A 100 10.70 -13.10 1.17
CA ALA A 100 11.68 -12.11 0.70
C ALA A 100 13.12 -12.52 1.09
N PRO A 101 14.10 -12.42 0.17
CA PRO A 101 15.49 -12.85 0.40
C PRO A 101 16.22 -12.02 1.46
N PHE A 102 15.80 -10.77 1.69
CA PHE A 102 16.47 -9.82 2.58
C PHE A 102 15.68 -9.52 3.87
N GLY A 103 14.63 -10.28 4.15
CA GLY A 103 13.91 -10.19 5.41
C GLY A 103 12.41 -10.42 5.25
N ASN A 104 11.90 -11.43 5.96
CA ASN A 104 10.47 -11.54 6.26
C ASN A 104 10.18 -10.75 7.54
N GLY A 105 8.96 -10.26 7.68
CA GLY A 105 8.62 -9.47 8.85
C GLY A 105 7.18 -9.00 8.86
N THR A 106 6.78 -8.49 10.02
CA THR A 106 5.50 -7.81 10.21
C THR A 106 5.80 -6.37 10.61
N HIS A 107 5.23 -5.43 9.86
CA HIS A 107 5.38 -4.00 10.07
C HIS A 107 4.00 -3.37 10.26
N GLU A 108 3.88 -2.45 11.20
CA GLU A 108 2.61 -1.74 11.47
C GLU A 108 2.80 -0.27 11.15
N TYR A 109 1.99 0.23 10.23
CA TYR A 109 2.02 1.61 9.76
C TYR A 109 0.78 2.33 10.27
N PRO A 110 0.91 3.31 11.18
CA PRO A 110 -0.23 4.11 11.59
C PRO A 110 -0.74 4.91 10.38
N ILE A 111 -2.06 4.99 10.24
CA ILE A 111 -2.72 5.75 9.18
C ILE A 111 -3.76 6.69 9.78
N SER A 112 -4.16 7.70 9.01
CA SER A 112 -5.29 8.56 9.40
C SER A 112 -6.62 7.82 9.21
N ALA A 113 -7.64 8.23 9.97
CA ALA A 113 -9.00 7.70 9.76
C ALA A 113 -9.57 8.05 8.37
N ALA A 114 -9.16 9.18 7.79
CA ALA A 114 -9.56 9.57 6.44
C ALA A 114 -8.96 8.64 5.39
N ASP A 115 -7.67 8.28 5.52
CA ASP A 115 -7.01 7.36 4.59
C ASP A 115 -7.54 5.95 4.73
N LYS A 116 -7.89 5.50 5.95
CA LYS A 116 -8.61 4.25 6.16
C LYS A 116 -9.85 4.15 5.27
N GLY A 117 -10.70 5.18 5.31
CA GLY A 117 -11.93 5.23 4.50
C GLY A 117 -11.65 5.17 2.99
N LYS A 118 -10.60 5.86 2.51
CA LYS A 118 -10.18 5.79 1.09
C LYS A 118 -9.74 4.37 0.70
N ILE A 119 -8.99 3.69 1.56
CA ILE A 119 -8.51 2.32 1.29
C ILE A 119 -9.70 1.34 1.25
N GLU A 120 -10.58 1.37 2.26
CA GLU A 120 -11.77 0.50 2.31
C GLU A 120 -12.69 0.72 1.09
N GLN A 121 -12.88 1.97 0.68
CA GLN A 121 -13.64 2.33 -0.51
C GLN A 121 -12.97 1.78 -1.77
N PHE A 122 -11.65 1.89 -1.88
CA PHE A 122 -10.90 1.33 -3.00
C PHE A 122 -11.02 -0.20 -3.05
N LEU A 123 -10.79 -0.91 -1.94
CA LEU A 123 -10.88 -2.38 -1.90
C LEU A 123 -12.26 -2.87 -2.35
N SER A 124 -13.31 -2.16 -1.92
CA SER A 124 -14.70 -2.44 -2.30
C SER A 124 -14.97 -2.14 -3.79
N ALA A 125 -14.45 -1.03 -4.31
CA ALA A 125 -14.64 -0.62 -5.71
C ALA A 125 -13.79 -1.43 -6.69
N ALA A 126 -12.61 -1.88 -6.27
CA ALA A 126 -11.64 -2.58 -7.11
C ALA A 126 -12.12 -3.97 -7.54
N LYS A 127 -13.04 -4.59 -6.79
CA LYS A 127 -13.59 -5.93 -7.08
C LYS A 127 -12.49 -6.95 -7.40
N PHE A 128 -11.44 -6.98 -6.58
CA PHE A 128 -10.47 -8.06 -6.66
C PHE A 128 -11.13 -9.39 -6.26
N PRO A 129 -10.61 -10.54 -6.73
CA PRO A 129 -11.06 -11.84 -6.27
C PRO A 129 -11.06 -11.93 -4.72
N PRO A 130 -12.05 -12.60 -4.11
CA PRO A 130 -12.09 -12.71 -2.67
C PRO A 130 -10.90 -13.53 -2.13
N ILE A 131 -10.52 -13.24 -0.90
CA ILE A 131 -9.69 -14.14 -0.11
C ILE A 131 -10.53 -15.41 0.15
N GLY A 132 -10.01 -16.56 -0.28
CA GLY A 132 -10.68 -17.86 -0.14
C GLY A 132 -10.45 -18.48 1.23
#